data_AF-A0AAE0J3L7-F1
#
_entry.id   AF-A0AAE0J3L7-F1
#
_cell.length_a   1.000
_cell.length_b   1.000
_cell.length_c   1.000
_cell.angle_alpha   90.00
_cell.angle_beta   90.00
_cell.angle_gamma   90.00
#
_symmetry.space_group_name_H-M   'P 1'
#
loop_
_entity.id
_entity.type
_entity.pdbx_description
1 polymer ?
#
loop_
_entity_poly.entity_id
_entity_poly.type
_entity_poly.pdbx_seq_one_letter_code
_entity_poly.pdbx_strand_id
1 'polypeptide(L)'
;MRFDRQESMLKLNESAAPVLSICRSPVGLPKLPAPGGQTHFDILRQWLAHCDEKHKDCLPPRDGPLPTRLIDLGTKETPCIRLFETKHGAKLQYIALSHPRGQGPHFCTLRSNIEEHKRPSPRRSSPRCSEML
;
A
#
# COMPACT_ATOMS: atom_id res chain seq x y z
N MET A 1 0.50 35.06 -10.29
CA MET A 1 1.38 33.87 -10.31
C MET A 1 1.35 33.33 -11.73
N ARG A 2 2.44 33.50 -12.49
CA ARG A 2 2.53 33.09 -13.89
C ARG A 2 3.71 32.14 -14.04
N PHE A 3 3.44 30.98 -14.61
CA PHE A 3 4.45 29.95 -14.86
C PHE A 3 4.77 29.96 -16.34
N ASP A 4 6.04 30.16 -16.65
CA ASP A 4 6.52 30.23 -18.03
C ASP A 4 7.56 29.15 -18.24
N ARG A 5 7.42 28.42 -19.34
CA ARG A 5 8.35 27.35 -19.71
C ARG A 5 9.38 27.92 -20.68
N GLN A 6 10.65 27.92 -20.28
CA GLN A 6 11.77 28.25 -21.15
C GLN A 6 12.66 27.01 -21.29
N GLU A 7 12.64 26.42 -22.49
CA GLU A 7 13.27 25.13 -22.80
C GLU A 7 12.84 23.99 -21.84
N SER A 8 13.80 23.44 -21.09
CA SER A 8 13.59 22.40 -20.06
C SER A 8 13.37 22.99 -18.66
N MET A 9 13.33 24.31 -18.52
CA MET A 9 13.22 24.99 -17.24
C MET A 9 11.86 25.69 -17.09
N LEU A 10 11.15 25.36 -16.00
CA LEU A 10 9.96 26.09 -15.57
C LEU A 10 10.41 27.27 -14.70
N LYS A 11 9.94 28.47 -15.03
CA LYS A 11 10.17 29.73 -14.32
C LYS A 11 8.87 30.23 -13.70
N LEU A 12 8.97 30.85 -12.52
CA LEU A 12 7.86 31.52 -11.84
C LEU A 12 8.19 33.01 -11.74
N ASN A 13 7.30 33.83 -12.27
CA ASN A 13 7.34 35.30 -12.21
C ASN A 13 8.71 35.90 -12.63
N GLU A 14 9.14 35.66 -13.88
CA GLU A 14 10.34 36.28 -14.49
C GLU A 14 11.66 36.10 -13.69
N SER A 15 11.68 35.25 -12.67
CA SER A 15 12.85 35.05 -11.83
C SER A 15 13.89 34.15 -12.50
N ALA A 16 15.16 34.47 -12.33
CA ALA A 16 16.28 33.72 -12.91
C ALA A 16 16.54 32.37 -12.22
N ALA A 17 15.89 32.11 -11.08
CA ALA A 17 16.01 30.86 -10.36
C ALA A 17 14.98 29.83 -10.89
N PRO A 18 15.37 28.57 -11.08
CA PRO A 18 14.40 27.52 -11.42
C PRO A 18 13.35 27.43 -10.30
N VAL A 19 12.07 27.21 -10.67
CA VAL A 19 10.94 27.13 -9.73
C VAL A 19 11.17 26.10 -8.62
N LEU A 20 11.91 25.04 -8.92
CA LEU A 20 12.24 23.98 -7.97
C LEU A 20 13.23 24.41 -6.88
N SER A 21 13.77 25.64 -6.93
CA SER A 21 14.61 26.22 -5.88
C SER A 21 13.81 26.87 -4.74
N ILE A 22 12.48 27.05 -4.90
CA ILE A 22 11.67 27.88 -3.99
C ILE A 22 10.97 27.10 -2.84
N CYS A 23 11.08 25.78 -2.77
CA CYS A 23 10.67 25.02 -1.58
C CYS A 23 11.78 24.07 -1.12
N ARG A 24 12.74 24.59 -0.33
CA ARG A 24 13.75 23.77 0.39
C ARG A 24 13.20 23.10 1.66
N SER A 25 11.92 22.74 1.69
CA SER A 25 11.47 21.68 2.58
C SER A 25 11.26 20.44 1.72
N PRO A 26 12.04 19.35 1.90
CA PRO A 26 11.63 18.10 1.31
C PRO A 26 10.22 17.81 1.82
N VAL A 27 9.26 17.63 0.91
CA VAL A 27 7.98 17.00 1.25
C VAL A 27 8.31 15.54 1.47
N GLY A 28 8.74 15.22 2.69
CA GLY A 28 9.17 13.88 3.09
C GLY A 28 10.50 13.86 3.84
N LEU A 29 10.82 12.69 4.40
CA LEU A 29 12.09 12.48 5.07
C LEU A 29 13.23 12.42 4.03
N PRO A 30 14.35 13.13 4.22
CA PRO A 30 15.49 13.13 3.29
C PRO A 30 16.16 11.75 3.17
N LYS A 31 15.95 10.88 4.17
CA LYS A 31 16.33 9.48 4.15
C LYS A 31 15.11 8.65 4.53
N LEU A 32 14.75 7.68 3.69
CA LEU A 32 13.67 6.75 4.00
C LEU A 32 14.04 5.92 5.25
N PRO A 33 13.10 5.74 6.20
CA PRO A 33 13.33 4.86 7.32
C PRO A 33 13.52 3.42 6.83
N ALA A 34 14.22 2.62 7.63
CA ALA A 34 14.39 1.20 7.32
C ALA A 34 13.02 0.52 7.17
N PRO A 35 12.79 -0.26 6.09
CA PRO A 35 11.57 -1.04 5.93
C PRO A 35 11.32 -1.92 7.15
N GLY A 36 10.06 -1.99 7.59
CA GLY A 36 9.67 -2.72 8.80
C GLY A 36 10.19 -2.15 10.13
N GLY A 37 10.90 -1.01 10.12
CA GLY A 37 11.34 -0.33 11.34
C GLY A 37 10.21 0.43 12.04
N GLN A 38 10.42 0.80 13.31
CA GLN A 38 9.43 1.53 14.11
C GLN A 38 9.00 2.84 13.44
N THR A 39 9.97 3.67 13.03
CA THR A 39 9.71 4.95 12.34
C THR A 39 8.91 4.76 11.04
N HIS A 40 9.15 3.67 10.31
CA HIS A 40 8.36 3.37 9.10
C HIS A 40 6.89 3.14 9.45
N PHE A 41 6.62 2.34 10.48
CA PHE A 41 5.25 2.13 10.95
C PHE A 41 4.61 3.39 11.56
N ASP A 42 5.38 4.23 12.24
CA ASP A 42 4.85 5.47 12.83
C ASP A 42 4.36 6.43 11.75
N ILE A 43 5.12 6.57 10.66
CA ILE A 43 4.71 7.36 9.49
C ILE A 43 3.43 6.77 8.87
N LEU A 44 3.39 5.45 8.65
CA LEU A 44 2.21 4.78 8.09
C LEU A 44 0.97 5.02 8.96
N ARG A 45 1.11 4.92 10.29
CA ARG A 45 0.01 5.23 11.23
C ARG A 45 -0.43 6.68 11.13
N GLN A 46 0.51 7.61 11.04
CA GLN A 46 0.20 9.04 10.94
C GLN A 46 -0.53 9.36 9.63
N TRP A 47 -0.12 8.74 8.51
CA TRP A 47 -0.81 8.89 7.23
C TRP A 47 -2.22 8.32 7.27
N LEU A 48 -2.41 7.13 7.84
CA LEU A 48 -3.74 6.54 8.01
C LEU A 48 -4.63 7.41 8.88
N ALA A 49 -4.13 7.86 10.04
CA ALA A 49 -4.88 8.74 10.94
C ALA A 49 -5.27 10.06 10.25
N HIS A 50 -4.34 10.67 9.50
CA HIS A 50 -4.63 11.89 8.75
C HIS A 50 -5.71 11.66 7.69
N CYS A 51 -5.65 10.56 6.95
CA CYS A 51 -6.68 10.19 5.97
C CYS A 51 -8.04 9.99 6.65
N ASP A 52 -8.09 9.22 7.73
CA ASP A 52 -9.33 8.90 8.45
C ASP A 52 -9.99 10.16 9.05
N GLU A 53 -9.19 11.10 9.56
CA GLU A 53 -9.68 12.32 10.22
C GLU A 53 -10.01 13.46 9.24
N LYS A 54 -9.25 13.59 8.15
CA LYS A 54 -9.34 14.75 7.25
C LYS A 54 -10.04 14.45 5.94
N HIS A 55 -10.15 13.19 5.52
CA HIS A 55 -10.76 12.80 4.26
C HIS A 55 -11.97 11.89 4.48
N LYS A 56 -13.12 12.49 4.82
CA LYS A 56 -14.38 11.76 5.03
C LYS A 56 -14.77 10.89 3.83
N ASP A 57 -14.46 11.34 2.62
CA ASP A 57 -14.78 10.65 1.37
C ASP A 57 -13.80 9.50 1.05
N CYS A 58 -12.65 9.43 1.73
CA CYS A 58 -11.71 8.31 1.59
C CYS A 58 -12.11 7.10 2.45
N LEU A 59 -12.97 7.30 3.46
CA LEU A 59 -13.39 6.21 4.34
C LEU A 59 -14.43 5.35 3.59
N PRO A 60 -14.14 4.07 3.33
CA PRO A 60 -15.13 3.21 2.69
C PRO A 60 -16.35 3.03 3.58
N PRO A 61 -17.56 2.83 3.01
CA PRO A 61 -18.75 2.51 3.78
C PRO A 61 -18.50 1.28 4.67
N ARG A 62 -18.86 1.36 5.95
CA ARG A 62 -18.67 0.25 6.92
C ARG A 62 -19.42 -1.03 6.52
N ASP A 63 -20.49 -0.88 5.74
CA ASP A 63 -21.31 -1.97 5.20
C ASP A 63 -21.11 -2.13 3.68
N GLY A 64 -19.96 -1.68 3.15
CA GLY A 64 -19.61 -1.86 1.75
C GLY A 64 -19.44 -3.34 1.37
N PRO A 65 -19.59 -3.69 0.09
CA PRO A 65 -19.43 -5.07 -0.37
C PRO A 65 -18.00 -5.55 -0.12
N LEU A 66 -17.86 -6.67 0.58
CA LEU A 66 -16.57 -7.30 0.76
C LEU A 66 -16.09 -7.95 -0.54
N PRO A 67 -14.77 -7.96 -0.81
CA PRO A 67 -14.20 -8.83 -1.84
C PRO A 67 -14.63 -10.28 -1.58
N THR A 68 -14.92 -11.05 -2.64
CA THR A 68 -15.34 -12.46 -2.53
C THR A 68 -14.27 -13.35 -1.91
N ARG A 69 -13.00 -12.90 -1.97
CA ARG A 69 -11.83 -13.61 -1.47
C ARG A 69 -10.85 -12.64 -0.83
N LEU A 70 -10.34 -13.03 0.33
CA LEU A 70 -9.32 -12.31 1.09
C LEU A 70 -8.14 -13.24 1.37
N ILE A 71 -7.01 -12.66 1.75
CA ILE A 71 -5.86 -13.42 2.26
C ILE A 71 -5.86 -13.29 3.77
N ASP A 72 -6.05 -14.41 4.47
CA ASP A 72 -5.90 -14.50 5.92
C ASP A 72 -4.43 -14.75 6.25
N LEU A 73 -3.90 -13.88 7.10
CA LEU A 73 -2.49 -13.80 7.50
C LEU A 73 -2.20 -14.43 8.88
N GLY A 74 -3.24 -15.00 9.50
CA GLY A 74 -3.19 -15.54 10.85
C GLY A 74 -2.98 -14.48 11.92
N THR A 75 -2.52 -14.92 13.09
CA THR A 75 -2.15 -14.02 14.19
C THR A 75 -0.64 -13.89 14.29
N LYS A 76 -0.16 -13.05 15.22
CA LYS A 76 1.27 -12.94 15.49
C LYS A 76 1.83 -14.24 16.08
N GLU A 77 1.01 -14.92 16.88
CA GLU A 77 1.34 -16.16 17.58
C GLU A 77 1.22 -17.37 16.63
N THR A 78 0.22 -17.34 15.74
CA THR A 78 -0.06 -18.39 14.76
C THR A 78 -0.10 -17.81 13.34
N PRO A 79 1.06 -17.42 12.78
CA PRO A 79 1.13 -16.86 11.44
C PRO A 79 0.81 -17.92 10.40
N CYS A 80 -0.13 -17.64 9.52
CA CYS A 80 -0.48 -18.50 8.39
C CYS A 80 -0.77 -17.67 7.15
N ILE A 81 -0.75 -18.30 5.98
CA ILE A 81 -1.26 -17.69 4.74
C ILE A 81 -2.28 -18.66 4.17
N ARG A 82 -3.52 -18.18 4.01
CA ARG A 82 -4.58 -18.91 3.31
C ARG A 82 -5.55 -17.98 2.61
N LEU A 83 -6.18 -18.51 1.58
CA LEU A 83 -7.33 -17.90 0.93
C LEU A 83 -8.55 -18.05 1.84
N PHE A 84 -9.22 -16.94 2.11
CA PHE A 84 -10.46 -16.86 2.88
C PHE A 84 -11.59 -16.43 1.95
N GLU A 85 -12.59 -17.30 1.76
CA GLU A 85 -13.81 -16.94 1.04
C GLU A 85 -14.78 -16.22 1.96
N THR A 86 -15.16 -15.00 1.58
CA THR A 86 -16.09 -14.19 2.36
C THR A 86 -17.51 -14.75 2.20
N LYS A 87 -18.24 -14.81 3.31
CA LYS A 87 -19.65 -15.19 3.31
C LYS A 87 -20.53 -13.97 3.08
N HIS A 88 -21.68 -14.19 2.47
CA HIS A 88 -22.68 -13.13 2.32
C HIS A 88 -23.06 -12.56 3.69
N GLY A 89 -23.06 -11.23 3.83
CA GLY A 89 -23.37 -10.54 5.08
C GLY A 89 -22.25 -10.55 6.13
N ALA A 90 -21.05 -11.06 5.81
CA ALA A 90 -19.91 -10.94 6.72
C ALA A 90 -19.51 -9.46 6.91
N LYS A 91 -19.16 -9.09 8.15
CA LYS A 91 -18.61 -7.78 8.49
C LYS A 91 -17.19 -7.96 8.99
N LEU A 92 -16.22 -7.59 8.16
CA LEU A 92 -14.79 -7.80 8.42
C LEU A 92 -14.03 -6.54 8.00
N GLN A 93 -12.97 -6.22 8.74
CA GLN A 93 -12.00 -5.22 8.31
C GLN A 93 -10.90 -5.89 7.49
N TYR A 94 -10.51 -5.25 6.40
CA TYR A 94 -9.42 -5.70 5.54
C TYR A 94 -8.62 -4.49 5.07
N ILE A 95 -7.38 -4.75 4.64
CA ILE A 95 -6.53 -3.75 4.01
C ILE A 95 -6.26 -4.22 2.58
N ALA A 96 -6.41 -3.32 1.61
CA ALA A 96 -6.00 -3.57 0.23
C ALA A 96 -4.55 -3.13 0.04
N LEU A 97 -3.73 -3.99 -0.55
CA LEU A 97 -2.34 -3.70 -0.88
C LEU A 97 -2.20 -3.62 -2.41
N SER A 98 -1.91 -2.44 -2.93
CA SER A 98 -1.59 -2.24 -4.34
C SER A 98 -0.07 -2.22 -4.52
N HIS A 99 0.54 -3.39 -4.72
CA HIS A 99 1.98 -3.49 -5.02
C HIS A 99 2.20 -3.72 -6.52
N PRO A 100 3.22 -3.08 -7.14
CA PRO A 100 3.63 -3.42 -8.50
C PRO A 100 3.93 -4.92 -8.60
N ARG A 101 3.41 -5.57 -9.61
CA ARG A 101 3.78 -6.95 -9.89
C ARG A 101 5.21 -6.93 -10.45
N GLY A 102 6.18 -7.34 -9.63
CA GLY A 102 7.58 -7.49 -10.05
C GLY A 102 7.72 -8.53 -11.16
N GLN A 103 8.89 -8.65 -11.76
CA GLN A 103 9.13 -9.69 -12.76
C GLN A 103 9.26 -11.06 -12.09
N GLY A 104 8.76 -12.13 -12.72
CA GLY A 104 8.89 -13.50 -12.25
C GLY A 104 7.56 -14.25 -12.09
N PRO A 105 7.61 -15.52 -11.61
CA PRO A 105 6.40 -16.31 -11.40
C PRO A 105 5.55 -15.69 -10.29
N HIS A 106 4.31 -15.37 -10.63
CA HIS A 106 3.35 -14.82 -9.66
C HIS A 106 2.64 -15.94 -8.92
N PHE A 107 2.39 -15.71 -7.63
CA PHE A 107 1.46 -16.54 -6.86
C PHE A 107 0.04 -16.28 -7.36
N CYS A 108 -0.42 -17.12 -8.29
CA CYS A 108 -1.72 -17.00 -8.93
C CYS A 108 -2.72 -17.96 -8.31
N THR A 109 -3.90 -17.43 -7.94
CA THR A 109 -5.04 -18.27 -7.55
C THR A 109 -5.82 -18.64 -8.81
N LEU A 110 -5.69 -19.88 -9.23
CA LEU A 110 -6.36 -20.49 -10.37
C LEU A 110 -7.51 -21.37 -9.89
N ARG A 111 -8.44 -21.72 -10.80
CA ARG A 111 -9.53 -22.65 -10.48
C ARG A 111 -9.00 -24.03 -10.04
N SER A 112 -7.85 -24.45 -10.54
CA SER A 112 -7.23 -25.74 -10.24
C SER A 112 -6.56 -25.81 -8.86
N ASN A 113 -6.11 -24.69 -8.29
CA ASN A 113 -5.34 -24.66 -7.03
C ASN A 113 -6.04 -23.91 -5.90
N ILE A 114 -7.30 -23.50 -6.09
CA ILE A 114 -8.05 -22.72 -5.11
C ILE A 114 -8.24 -23.46 -3.78
N GLU A 115 -8.61 -24.74 -3.81
CA GLU A 115 -8.84 -25.54 -2.61
C GLU A 115 -7.54 -25.77 -1.84
N GLU A 116 -6.42 -25.84 -2.55
CA GLU A 116 -5.11 -25.89 -1.93
C GLU A 116 -4.78 -24.58 -1.21
N HIS A 117 -5.05 -23.43 -1.84
CA HIS A 117 -4.80 -22.12 -1.24
C HIS A 117 -5.68 -21.84 -0.02
N LYS A 118 -6.83 -22.52 0.14
CA LYS A 118 -7.66 -22.43 1.36
C LYS A 118 -7.02 -23.11 2.57
N ARG A 119 -6.08 -24.04 2.35
CA ARG A 119 -5.37 -24.71 3.45
C ARG A 119 -4.34 -23.75 4.06
N PRO A 120 -4.25 -23.67 5.40
CA PRO A 120 -3.22 -22.88 6.05
C PRO A 120 -1.83 -23.33 5.60
N SER A 121 -1.07 -22.43 5.00
CA SER A 121 0.33 -22.66 4.67
C SER A 121 1.24 -21.82 5.59
N PRO A 122 2.41 -22.34 6.00
CA PRO A 122 3.39 -21.53 6.72
C PRO A 122 3.82 -20.34 5.85
N ARG A 123 4.01 -19.16 6.44
CA ARG A 123 4.45 -17.95 5.72
C ARG A 123 5.69 -18.14 4.84
N ARG A 124 6.52 -19.16 5.11
CA ARG A 124 7.77 -19.45 4.39
C ARG A 124 7.58 -20.21 3.08
N SER A 125 6.40 -20.77 2.79
CA SER A 125 6.17 -21.59 1.58
C SER A 125 5.55 -20.84 0.41
N SER A 126 5.14 -19.57 0.57
CA SER A 126 4.77 -18.75 -0.58
C SER A 126 6.03 -18.46 -1.40
N PRO A 127 6.01 -18.56 -2.75
CA PRO A 127 7.06 -17.95 -3.55
C PRO A 127 7.14 -16.51 -3.08
N ARG A 128 8.35 -16.11 -2.69
CA ARG A 128 8.61 -14.77 -2.16
C ARG A 128 7.98 -13.82 -3.18
N CYS A 129 6.97 -13.04 -2.77
CA CYS A 129 6.87 -11.70 -3.34
C CYS A 129 8.23 -11.10 -3.02
N SER A 130 9.08 -11.06 -4.05
CA SER A 130 10.49 -10.70 -3.95
C SER A 130 10.61 -9.49 -3.03
N GLU A 131 11.51 -9.65 -2.06
CA GLU A 131 12.08 -8.66 -1.14
C GLU A 131 11.38 -7.30 -1.03
N MET A 132 11.00 -6.95 0.19
CA MET A 132 10.66 -5.58 0.60
C MET A 132 11.87 -4.62 0.53
N LEU A 133 12.48 -4.44 -0.65
CA LEU A 133 13.45 -3.39 -0.94
C LEU A 133 13.25 -2.82 -2.35
#